data_AF-A0AAU4XLY1-F1
#
_entry.id   AF-A0AAU4XLY1-F1
#
_cell.length_a   1.000
_cell.length_b   1.000
_cell.length_c   1.000
_cell.angle_alpha   90.00
_cell.angle_beta   90.00
_cell.angle_gamma   90.00
#
_symmetry.space_group_name_H-M   'P 1'
#
loop_
_entity.id
_entity.type
_entity.pdbx_description
1 polymer ?
#
loop_
_entity_poly.entity_id
_entity_poly.type
_entity_poly.pdbx_seq_one_letter_code
_entity_poly.pdbx_strand_id
1 'polypeptide(L)'
;MSDQTVKRSCQAPHLSGLLSPDELRAAVHSGEITTVMLAVPDMMGRLKGKRLSASVFLDRMLSKAEACAYILATDVDMTPLEGFDLTGWDDEYGDLSVIPSQDTIRVLPYLPGAALIHADVADEAGELLEIAPRHMLRTQLDKLASLGLEVRVGLEREFVLYQGSPLQAHAPGYRGFQPVAFHNLDYALDHPPALTVRSPRDSGCSRDRSSSRSTKAGSKARGAGRAGTTASRRRFRSGWGCRRPVRTPTPV
;
A
#
# COMPACT_ATOMS: atom_id res chain seq x y z
N MET A 1 8.19 -46.91 17.91
CA MET A 1 8.50 -45.61 17.28
C MET A 1 7.25 -45.16 16.56
N SER A 2 6.45 -44.34 17.23
CA SER A 2 5.11 -43.92 16.80
C SER A 2 5.23 -42.84 15.73
N ASP A 3 4.69 -43.15 14.56
CA ASP A 3 4.47 -42.24 13.44
C ASP A 3 3.40 -41.20 13.84
N GLN A 4 3.84 -39.99 14.22
CA GLN A 4 2.94 -38.86 14.42
C GLN A 4 2.68 -38.20 13.07
N THR A 5 1.64 -38.68 12.40
CA THR A 5 1.04 -37.98 11.27
C THR A 5 0.51 -36.64 11.76
N VAL A 6 1.20 -35.55 11.45
CA VAL A 6 0.74 -34.18 11.71
C VAL A 6 -0.53 -33.94 10.89
N LYS A 7 -1.69 -34.13 11.52
CA LYS A 7 -2.98 -33.68 10.96
C LYS A 7 -2.91 -32.17 10.84
N ARG A 8 -2.73 -31.68 9.61
CA ARG A 8 -2.93 -30.26 9.29
C ARG A 8 -4.41 -29.94 9.51
N SER A 9 -4.74 -29.35 10.65
CA SER A 9 -6.06 -28.82 10.90
C SER A 9 -6.36 -27.73 9.87
N CYS A 10 -7.62 -27.66 9.44
CA CYS A 10 -8.13 -26.54 8.68
C CYS A 10 -7.84 -25.26 9.50
N GLN A 11 -7.06 -24.34 8.95
CA GLN A 11 -6.65 -23.11 9.65
C GLN A 11 -7.90 -22.36 10.12
N ALA A 12 -7.86 -21.89 11.38
CA ALA A 12 -8.81 -20.93 11.92
C ALA A 12 -8.90 -19.72 10.96
N PRO A 13 -10.05 -19.02 10.90
CA PRO A 13 -10.17 -17.84 10.05
C PRO A 13 -9.03 -16.86 10.37
N HIS A 14 -8.29 -16.45 9.35
CA HIS A 14 -7.25 -15.45 9.52
C HIS A 14 -7.87 -14.15 10.02
N LEU A 15 -7.32 -13.62 11.12
CA LEU A 15 -7.67 -12.31 11.64
C LEU A 15 -7.65 -11.28 10.50
N SER A 16 -8.72 -10.50 10.35
CA SER A 16 -8.86 -9.56 9.24
C SER A 16 -9.76 -8.39 9.61
N GLY A 17 -9.61 -7.28 8.90
CA GLY A 17 -10.44 -6.09 9.09
C GLY A 17 -9.94 -5.18 10.21
N LEU A 18 -10.88 -4.39 10.76
CA LEU A 18 -10.64 -3.51 11.89
C LEU A 18 -10.66 -4.31 13.20
N LEU A 19 -9.81 -3.91 14.14
CA LEU A 19 -9.79 -4.45 15.49
C LEU A 19 -10.10 -3.35 16.49
N SER A 20 -10.77 -3.70 17.57
CA SER A 20 -10.75 -2.94 18.81
C SER A 20 -9.39 -3.04 19.51
N PRO A 21 -9.08 -2.14 20.46
CA PRO A 21 -7.89 -2.25 21.29
C PRO A 21 -7.77 -3.58 22.04
N ASP A 22 -8.88 -4.13 22.52
CA ASP A 22 -8.88 -5.39 23.27
C ASP A 22 -8.65 -6.59 22.35
N GLU A 23 -9.22 -6.58 21.14
CA GLU A 23 -8.92 -7.59 20.11
C GLU A 23 -7.46 -7.52 19.67
N LEU A 24 -6.89 -6.31 19.53
CA LEU A 24 -5.46 -6.15 19.27
C LEU A 24 -4.63 -6.77 20.41
N ARG A 25 -4.97 -6.49 21.67
CA ARG A 25 -4.27 -7.09 22.82
C ARG A 25 -4.36 -8.61 22.74
N ALA A 26 -5.53 -9.18 22.55
CA ALA A 26 -5.72 -10.63 22.47
C ALA A 26 -4.88 -11.25 21.33
N ALA A 27 -4.89 -10.63 20.15
CA ALA A 27 -4.13 -11.07 18.99
C ALA A 27 -2.60 -10.97 19.18
N VAL A 28 -2.13 -9.99 19.96
CA VAL A 28 -0.71 -9.89 20.32
C VAL A 28 -0.33 -10.98 21.33
N HIS A 29 -1.19 -11.25 22.32
CA HIS A 29 -0.94 -12.31 23.31
C HIS A 29 -0.98 -13.71 22.69
N SER A 30 -1.84 -13.94 21.69
CA SER A 30 -1.88 -15.22 20.96
C SER A 30 -0.73 -15.39 19.95
N GLY A 31 0.01 -14.31 19.65
CA GLY A 31 1.07 -14.29 18.66
C GLY A 31 0.57 -14.14 17.21
N GLU A 32 -0.73 -13.91 17.01
CA GLU A 32 -1.31 -13.64 15.69
C GLU A 32 -0.89 -12.29 15.13
N ILE A 33 -0.63 -11.30 15.99
CA ILE A 33 -0.02 -10.02 15.63
C ILE A 33 1.29 -9.86 16.39
N THR A 34 2.39 -9.77 15.64
CA THR A 34 3.74 -9.58 16.19
C THR A 34 4.31 -8.21 15.85
N THR A 35 3.73 -7.52 14.86
CA THR A 35 4.20 -6.22 14.38
C THR A 35 3.07 -5.21 14.36
N VAL A 36 3.34 -4.00 14.85
CA VAL A 36 2.48 -2.82 14.66
C VAL A 36 3.19 -1.81 13.77
N MET A 37 2.53 -1.39 12.70
CA MET A 37 2.93 -0.26 11.87
C MET A 37 2.15 0.97 12.34
N LEU A 38 2.83 1.86 13.06
CA LEU A 38 2.25 3.14 13.47
C LEU A 38 2.56 4.18 12.39
N ALA A 39 1.52 4.72 11.77
CA ALA A 39 1.65 5.49 10.53
C ALA A 39 0.97 6.87 10.60
N VAL A 40 1.67 7.87 10.09
CA VAL A 40 1.22 9.23 9.85
C VAL A 40 1.21 9.45 8.33
N PRO A 41 0.12 9.96 7.74
CA PRO A 41 0.14 10.46 6.36
C PRO A 41 1.02 11.71 6.26
N ASP A 42 2.05 11.69 5.42
CA ASP A 42 2.86 12.87 5.11
C ASP A 42 2.15 13.84 4.15
N MET A 43 2.81 14.95 3.83
CA MET A 43 2.26 16.01 2.96
C MET A 43 1.93 15.54 1.53
N MET A 44 2.43 14.39 1.11
CA MET A 44 2.15 13.77 -0.20
C MET A 44 1.17 12.59 -0.09
N GLY A 45 0.61 12.36 1.10
CA GLY A 45 -0.33 11.26 1.37
C GLY A 45 0.35 9.89 1.50
N ARG A 46 1.68 9.83 1.65
CA ARG A 46 2.40 8.58 1.90
C ARG A 46 2.34 8.25 3.39
N LEU A 47 2.29 6.97 3.73
CA LEU A 47 2.38 6.55 5.13
C LEU A 47 3.85 6.53 5.58
N LYS A 48 4.17 7.35 6.58
CA LYS A 48 5.47 7.44 7.27
C LYS A 48 5.29 7.08 8.74
N GLY A 49 6.35 6.60 9.40
CA GLY A 49 6.28 6.26 10.83
C GLY A 49 7.15 5.06 11.19
N LYS A 50 6.71 4.27 12.17
CA LYS A 50 7.52 3.21 12.79
C LYS A 50 6.91 1.83 12.58
N ARG A 51 7.77 0.84 12.37
CA ARG A 51 7.43 -0.58 12.55
C ARG A 51 7.95 -1.01 13.91
N LEU A 52 7.05 -1.51 14.75
CA LEU A 52 7.29 -1.79 16.15
C LEU A 52 6.98 -3.25 16.44
N SER A 53 7.72 -3.85 17.38
CA SER A 53 7.25 -5.07 18.03
C SER A 53 5.90 -4.78 18.68
N ALA A 54 4.91 -5.65 18.44
CA ALA A 54 3.56 -5.40 18.92
C ALA A 54 3.46 -5.40 20.45
N SER A 55 4.26 -6.22 21.14
CA SER A 55 4.34 -6.20 22.60
C SER A 55 4.87 -4.86 23.13
N VAL A 56 5.98 -4.37 22.55
CA VAL A 56 6.57 -3.08 22.92
C VAL A 56 5.58 -1.93 22.66
N PHE A 57 4.84 -2.00 21.55
CA PHE A 57 3.81 -1.01 21.25
C PHE A 57 2.73 -0.96 22.33
N LEU A 58 2.16 -2.12 22.71
CA LEU A 58 1.12 -2.19 23.74
C LEU A 58 1.60 -1.70 25.10
N ASP A 59 2.85 -2.00 25.45
CA ASP A 59 3.43 -1.66 26.75
C ASP A 59 3.81 -0.19 26.88
N ARG A 60 4.32 0.42 25.79
CA ARG A 60 5.03 1.70 25.88
C ARG A 60 4.49 2.80 24.98
N MET A 61 3.79 2.45 23.90
CA MET A 61 3.51 3.39 22.81
C MET A 61 2.02 3.48 22.45
N LEU A 62 1.16 2.86 23.26
CA LEU A 62 -0.28 2.86 23.00
C LEU A 62 -0.90 4.25 23.19
N SER A 63 -0.36 5.05 24.11
CA SER A 63 -0.80 6.44 24.34
C SER A 63 -0.04 7.44 23.46
N LYS A 64 1.27 7.27 23.31
CA LYS A 64 2.14 8.19 22.57
C LYS A 64 3.41 7.48 22.12
N ALA A 65 3.84 7.77 20.91
CA ALA A 65 5.18 7.54 20.39
C ALA A 65 5.79 8.88 19.97
N GLU A 66 7.05 8.85 19.53
CA GLU A 66 7.76 10.03 19.02
C GLU A 66 8.20 9.80 17.58
N ALA A 67 8.22 10.86 16.76
CA ALA A 67 8.85 10.85 15.45
C ALA A 67 9.40 12.22 15.12
N CYS A 68 10.56 12.25 14.47
CA CYS A 68 11.19 13.48 14.00
C CYS A 68 10.27 14.27 13.04
N ALA A 69 10.18 15.60 13.23
CA ALA A 69 9.35 16.50 12.43
C ALA A 69 9.62 16.43 10.92
N TYR A 70 10.81 15.96 10.55
CA TYR A 70 11.22 15.59 9.19
C TYR A 70 10.16 14.84 8.37
N ILE A 71 9.32 13.99 9.00
CA ILE A 71 8.28 13.25 8.27
C ILE A 71 7.18 14.13 7.66
N LEU A 72 7.04 15.39 8.10
CA LEU A 72 6.05 16.35 7.59
C LEU A 72 6.67 17.47 6.76
N ALA A 73 7.99 17.54 6.65
CA ALA A 73 8.67 18.67 6.03
C ALA A 73 9.70 18.24 4.97
N THR A 74 9.36 17.19 4.24
CA THR A 74 10.17 16.64 3.16
C THR A 74 9.37 16.53 1.87
N ASP A 75 10.07 16.45 0.74
CA ASP A 75 9.48 16.12 -0.55
C ASP A 75 9.28 14.61 -0.77
N VAL A 76 8.92 14.25 -2.01
CA VAL A 76 8.71 12.85 -2.41
C VAL A 76 9.99 12.01 -2.33
N ASP A 77 11.16 12.62 -2.37
CA ASP A 77 12.46 11.94 -2.27
C ASP A 77 13.01 11.95 -0.84
N MET A 78 12.23 12.45 0.13
CA MET A 78 12.64 12.67 1.52
C MET A 78 13.71 13.76 1.66
N THR A 79 13.81 14.67 0.70
CA THR A 79 14.65 15.87 0.81
C THR A 79 13.94 16.87 1.71
N PRO A 80 14.57 17.40 2.76
CA PRO A 80 13.98 18.46 3.54
C PRO A 80 13.69 19.69 2.69
N LEU A 81 12.56 20.31 2.95
CA LEU A 81 12.15 21.56 2.30
C LEU A 81 12.35 22.73 3.24
N GLU A 82 12.80 23.86 2.71
CA GLU A 82 12.89 25.12 3.44
C GLU A 82 11.50 25.76 3.63
N GLY A 83 11.39 26.67 4.60
CA GLY A 83 10.21 27.52 4.77
C GLY A 83 9.07 26.89 5.59
N PHE A 84 9.31 25.78 6.28
CA PHE A 84 8.42 25.30 7.32
C PHE A 84 8.93 25.78 8.68
N ASP A 85 8.05 26.32 9.52
CA ASP A 85 8.37 26.64 10.92
C ASP A 85 8.72 25.37 11.74
N LEU A 86 8.51 24.19 11.15
CA LEU A 86 8.92 22.87 11.64
C LEU A 86 10.36 22.50 11.24
N THR A 87 11.10 23.35 10.51
CA THR A 87 12.41 23.00 9.93
C THR A 87 13.41 24.15 9.89
N GLY A 88 14.64 23.84 10.27
CA GLY A 88 15.86 24.47 9.77
C GLY A 88 16.95 23.40 9.60
N TRP A 89 18.00 23.68 8.84
CA TRP A 89 19.27 22.94 9.02
C TRP A 89 20.04 23.48 10.23
N ASP A 90 19.76 24.72 10.60
CA ASP A 90 20.32 25.42 11.76
C ASP A 90 19.52 25.17 13.05
N ASP A 91 18.25 24.80 12.93
CA ASP A 91 17.36 24.37 14.03
C ASP A 91 17.12 22.86 13.90
N GLU A 92 17.55 22.06 14.87
CA GLU A 92 17.38 20.60 14.85
C GLU A 92 15.90 20.23 14.59
N TYR A 93 15.65 19.18 13.79
CA TYR A 93 14.28 18.68 13.60
C TYR A 93 13.77 18.11 14.93
N GLY A 94 12.97 18.89 15.64
CA GLY A 94 12.37 18.50 16.92
C GLY A 94 11.54 17.22 16.81
N ASP A 95 11.34 16.58 17.96
CA ASP A 95 10.51 15.40 18.04
C ASP A 95 9.02 15.79 18.15
N LEU A 96 8.20 15.15 17.32
CA LEU A 96 6.76 15.26 17.35
C LEU A 96 6.16 14.11 18.15
N SER A 97 5.09 14.41 18.87
CA SER A 97 4.23 13.41 19.50
C SER A 97 3.38 12.71 18.44
N VAL A 98 3.47 11.39 18.34
CA VAL A 98 2.66 10.55 17.45
C VAL A 98 1.64 9.78 18.29
N ILE A 99 0.37 10.12 18.14
CA ILE A 99 -0.72 9.65 19.00
C ILE A 99 -1.55 8.60 18.23
N PRO A 100 -1.52 7.31 18.61
CA PRO A 100 -2.25 6.26 17.89
C PRO A 100 -3.77 6.44 17.93
N SER A 101 -4.42 6.35 16.78
CA SER A 101 -5.88 6.41 16.64
C SER A 101 -6.48 5.00 16.77
N GLN A 102 -7.06 4.71 17.92
CA GLN A 102 -7.53 3.37 18.31
C GLN A 102 -8.68 2.83 17.43
N ASP A 103 -9.44 3.71 16.79
CA ASP A 103 -10.50 3.39 15.83
C ASP A 103 -9.97 2.94 14.46
N THR A 104 -8.66 3.06 14.21
CA THR A 104 -8.04 2.75 12.92
C THR A 104 -7.23 1.45 12.89
N ILE A 105 -7.18 0.72 14.00
CA ILE A 105 -6.39 -0.51 14.11
C ILE A 105 -6.90 -1.51 13.08
N ARG A 106 -6.03 -1.92 12.14
CA ARG A 106 -6.41 -2.75 11.01
C ARG A 106 -5.37 -3.81 10.72
N VAL A 107 -5.80 -5.07 10.57
CA VAL A 107 -4.92 -6.14 10.11
C VAL A 107 -4.56 -5.94 8.64
N LEU A 108 -3.28 -6.15 8.29
CA LEU A 108 -2.80 -6.08 6.92
C LEU A 108 -2.85 -7.47 6.26
N PRO A 109 -3.83 -7.76 5.37
CA PRO A 109 -3.99 -9.10 4.82
C PRO A 109 -2.82 -9.55 3.94
N TYR A 110 -2.08 -8.61 3.36
CA TYR A 110 -0.90 -8.87 2.53
C TYR A 110 0.40 -8.98 3.35
N LEU A 111 0.36 -8.68 4.66
CA LEU A 111 1.51 -8.76 5.56
C LEU A 111 1.11 -9.53 6.84
N PRO A 112 1.17 -10.87 6.81
CA PRO A 112 0.78 -11.70 7.93
C PRO A 112 1.52 -11.32 9.22
N GLY A 113 0.80 -11.26 10.35
CA GLY A 113 1.37 -10.88 11.63
C GLY A 113 1.45 -9.37 11.88
N ALA A 114 0.97 -8.53 10.96
CA ALA A 114 1.04 -7.08 11.08
C ALA A 114 -0.32 -6.39 11.17
N ALA A 115 -0.41 -5.40 12.04
CA ALA A 115 -1.49 -4.44 12.09
C ALA A 115 -0.98 -3.03 11.75
N LEU A 116 -1.80 -2.24 11.05
CA LEU A 116 -1.60 -0.82 10.79
C LEU A 116 -2.48 -0.01 11.74
N ILE A 117 -1.91 1.05 12.30
CA ILE A 117 -2.62 2.04 13.13
C ILE A 117 -2.24 3.41 12.58
N HIS A 118 -3.24 4.21 12.20
CA HIS A 118 -2.99 5.61 11.87
C HIS A 118 -2.81 6.42 13.15
N ALA A 119 -2.00 7.46 13.09
CA ALA A 119 -1.77 8.35 14.20
C ALA A 119 -2.03 9.81 13.82
N ASP A 120 -2.45 10.58 14.83
CA ASP A 120 -2.39 12.02 14.80
C ASP A 120 -1.01 12.50 15.26
N VAL A 121 -0.68 13.74 14.94
CA VAL A 121 0.61 14.34 15.30
C VAL A 121 0.36 15.57 16.14
N ALA A 122 1.10 15.70 17.25
CA ALA A 122 1.06 16.81 18.16
C ALA A 122 2.47 17.33 18.47
N ASP A 123 2.56 18.57 18.93
CA ASP A 123 3.80 19.18 19.38
C ASP A 123 4.21 18.64 20.77
N GLU A 124 5.19 19.28 21.38
CA GLU A 124 5.64 18.95 22.74
C GLU A 124 4.61 19.31 23.81
N ALA A 125 3.80 20.35 23.59
CA ALA A 125 2.72 20.76 24.47
C ALA A 125 1.50 19.83 24.39
N GLY A 126 1.44 18.98 23.36
CA GLY A 126 0.35 18.04 23.11
C GLY A 126 -0.74 18.61 22.20
N GLU A 127 -0.54 19.79 21.63
CA GLU A 127 -1.45 20.40 20.67
C GLU A 127 -1.29 19.77 19.30
N LEU A 128 -2.40 19.45 18.64
CA LEU A 128 -2.38 18.81 17.33
C LEU A 128 -1.81 19.75 16.27
N LEU A 129 -0.92 19.24 15.42
CA LEU A 129 -0.30 20.03 14.36
C LEU A 129 -1.32 20.34 13.25
N GLU A 130 -1.58 21.62 13.02
CA GLU A 130 -2.48 22.11 11.96
C GLU A 130 -2.11 21.58 10.56
N ILE A 131 -0.81 21.49 10.27
CA ILE A 131 -0.30 21.04 8.98
C ILE A 131 -0.46 19.52 8.76
N ALA A 132 -0.67 18.74 9.83
CA ALA A 132 -0.80 17.29 9.71
C ALA A 132 -2.07 16.95 8.90
N PRO A 133 -1.97 16.23 7.76
CA PRO A 133 -3.09 16.05 6.84
C PRO A 133 -4.37 15.47 7.47
N ARG A 134 -4.22 14.56 8.43
CA ARG A 134 -5.36 13.95 9.15
C ARG A 134 -6.07 14.96 10.06
N HIS A 135 -5.31 15.82 10.75
CA HIS A 135 -5.88 16.87 11.59
C HIS A 135 -6.52 17.99 10.77
N MET A 136 -5.88 18.38 9.66
CA MET A 136 -6.46 19.30 8.68
C MET A 136 -7.81 18.80 8.16
N LEU A 137 -7.90 17.51 7.78
CA LEU A 137 -9.16 16.90 7.34
C LEU A 137 -10.22 16.94 8.44
N ARG A 138 -9.89 16.51 9.67
CA ARG A 138 -10.82 16.56 10.82
C ARG A 138 -11.36 17.96 11.06
N THR A 139 -10.48 18.96 11.02
CA THR A 139 -10.87 20.37 11.18
C THR A 139 -11.90 20.83 10.13
N GLN A 140 -11.78 20.38 8.88
CA GLN A 140 -12.79 20.68 7.85
C GLN A 140 -14.09 19.93 8.09
N LEU A 141 -14.02 18.67 8.54
CA LEU A 141 -15.21 17.88 8.87
C LEU A 141 -15.98 18.49 10.05
N ASP A 142 -15.28 18.95 11.09
CA ASP A 142 -15.90 19.61 12.25
C ASP A 142 -16.59 20.91 11.86
N LYS A 143 -15.97 21.69 10.95
CA LYS A 143 -16.60 22.91 10.39
C LYS A 143 -17.90 22.58 9.65
N LEU A 144 -17.92 21.52 8.83
CA LEU A 144 -19.12 21.09 8.12
C LEU A 144 -20.19 20.54 9.07
N ALA A 145 -19.79 19.78 10.08
CA ALA A 145 -20.68 19.26 11.11
C ALA A 145 -21.35 20.39 11.91
N SER A 146 -20.65 21.49 12.20
CA SER A 146 -21.24 22.66 12.86
C SER A 146 -22.32 23.36 12.04
N LEU A 147 -22.37 23.10 10.73
CA LEU A 147 -23.44 23.54 9.82
C LEU A 147 -24.55 22.49 9.66
N GLY A 148 -24.50 21.37 10.40
CA GLY A 148 -25.44 20.26 10.30
C GLY A 148 -25.22 19.36 9.07
N LEU A 149 -24.03 19.38 8.47
CA LEU A 149 -23.69 18.59 7.29
C LEU A 149 -22.86 17.35 7.65
N GLU A 150 -23.28 16.19 7.16
CA GLU A 150 -22.50 14.95 7.22
C GLU A 150 -21.83 14.70 5.85
N VAL A 151 -20.51 14.55 5.85
CA VAL A 151 -19.75 14.27 4.62
C VAL A 151 -19.61 12.78 4.40
N ARG A 152 -19.92 12.31 3.18
CA ARG A 152 -19.64 10.96 2.72
C ARG A 152 -18.85 11.00 1.43
N VAL A 153 -17.85 10.14 1.30
CA VAL A 153 -16.94 10.11 0.14
C VAL A 153 -16.89 8.69 -0.44
N GLY A 154 -17.07 8.59 -1.75
CA GLY A 154 -16.71 7.42 -2.55
C GLY A 154 -15.43 7.72 -3.34
N LEU A 155 -14.49 6.78 -3.36
CA LEU A 155 -13.24 6.92 -4.11
C LEU A 155 -13.19 5.90 -5.24
N GLU A 156 -13.02 6.37 -6.47
CA GLU A 156 -12.74 5.54 -7.64
C GLU A 156 -11.25 5.68 -7.97
N ARG A 157 -10.47 4.65 -7.63
CA ARG A 157 -9.02 4.64 -7.84
C ARG A 157 -8.68 3.80 -9.06
N GLU A 158 -8.30 4.48 -10.13
CA GLU A 158 -7.75 3.86 -11.32
C GLU A 158 -6.26 3.56 -11.14
N PHE A 159 -5.80 2.45 -11.72
CA PHE A 159 -4.39 2.09 -11.74
C PHE A 159 -4.07 1.30 -13.01
N VAL A 160 -2.78 1.30 -13.39
CA VAL A 160 -2.27 0.51 -14.51
C VAL A 160 -1.28 -0.52 -13.96
N LEU A 161 -1.41 -1.76 -14.41
CA LEU A 161 -0.48 -2.84 -14.06
C LEU A 161 0.52 -3.09 -15.18
N TYR A 162 1.78 -3.20 -14.81
CA TYR A 162 2.89 -3.50 -15.70
C TYR A 162 3.60 -4.78 -15.25
N GLN A 163 4.21 -5.48 -16.22
CA GLN A 163 5.05 -6.64 -15.95
C GLN A 163 6.40 -6.22 -15.36
N GLY A 164 6.94 -7.02 -14.44
CA GLY A 164 8.29 -6.86 -13.90
C GLY A 164 8.33 -6.63 -12.39
N SER A 165 9.48 -6.18 -11.88
CA SER A 165 9.71 -5.83 -10.47
C SER A 165 10.03 -4.34 -10.31
N PRO A 166 9.91 -3.78 -9.09
CA PRO A 166 10.31 -2.39 -8.83
C PRO A 166 11.76 -2.07 -9.25
N LEU A 167 12.69 -3.02 -9.09
CA LEU A 167 14.08 -2.83 -9.50
C LEU A 167 14.24 -2.75 -11.02
N GLN A 168 13.51 -3.61 -11.76
CA GLN A 168 13.46 -3.55 -13.22
C GLN A 168 12.78 -2.27 -13.71
N ALA A 169 11.88 -1.71 -12.90
CA ALA A 169 11.23 -0.45 -13.17
C ALA A 169 12.14 0.77 -13.00
N HIS A 170 13.00 0.72 -11.97
CA HIS A 170 13.92 1.78 -11.65
C HIS A 170 15.02 1.96 -12.72
N ALA A 171 15.63 0.87 -13.19
CA ALA A 171 16.79 0.93 -14.09
C ALA A 171 16.58 1.76 -15.39
N PRO A 172 15.46 1.66 -16.12
CA PRO A 172 15.18 2.51 -17.29
C PRO A 172 14.55 3.87 -16.94
N GLY A 173 14.49 4.26 -15.66
CA GLY A 173 13.87 5.50 -15.21
C GLY A 173 12.35 5.51 -15.43
N TYR A 174 11.68 4.41 -15.10
CA TYR A 174 10.23 4.26 -15.20
C TYR A 174 9.62 4.39 -16.61
N ARG A 175 10.36 3.95 -17.64
CA ARG A 175 9.92 4.01 -19.05
C ARG A 175 9.91 2.63 -19.73
N GLY A 176 9.08 2.51 -20.77
CA GLY A 176 9.09 1.35 -21.67
C GLY A 176 8.48 0.08 -21.07
N PHE A 177 7.56 0.21 -20.12
CA PHE A 177 6.93 -0.94 -19.48
C PHE A 177 5.93 -1.66 -20.38
N GLN A 178 5.93 -2.98 -20.26
CA GLN A 178 4.93 -3.83 -20.88
C GLN A 178 3.70 -3.90 -19.96
N PRO A 179 2.53 -3.39 -20.38
CA PRO A 179 1.32 -3.50 -19.57
C PRO A 179 0.89 -4.96 -19.46
N VAL A 180 0.22 -5.32 -18.37
CA VAL A 180 -0.29 -6.69 -18.20
C VAL A 180 -1.47 -6.98 -19.13
N ALA A 181 -2.27 -5.96 -19.42
CA ALA A 181 -3.35 -6.02 -20.41
C ALA A 181 -3.07 -5.02 -21.55
N PHE A 182 -3.33 -5.43 -22.79
CA PHE A 182 -3.09 -4.59 -23.99
C PHE A 182 -4.31 -3.75 -24.41
N HIS A 183 -5.42 -3.85 -23.68
CA HIS A 183 -6.63 -3.07 -23.88
C HIS A 183 -7.10 -2.51 -22.53
N ASN A 184 -7.94 -1.47 -22.58
CA ASN A 184 -8.56 -0.91 -21.39
C ASN A 184 -9.54 -1.93 -20.79
N LEU A 185 -9.42 -2.18 -19.48
CA LEU A 185 -10.27 -3.07 -18.71
C LEU A 185 -11.30 -2.32 -17.86
N ASP A 186 -11.49 -1.02 -18.11
CA ASP A 186 -12.50 -0.23 -17.41
C ASP A 186 -13.90 -0.83 -17.59
N TYR A 187 -14.61 -1.04 -16.48
CA TYR A 187 -15.87 -1.78 -16.37
C TYR A 187 -15.87 -3.22 -16.94
N ALA A 188 -14.70 -3.82 -17.21
CA ALA A 188 -14.62 -5.17 -17.75
C ALA A 188 -15.06 -6.22 -16.70
N LEU A 189 -15.85 -7.20 -17.12
CA LEU A 189 -16.25 -8.34 -16.28
C LEU A 189 -15.30 -9.54 -16.44
N ASP A 190 -14.50 -9.55 -17.51
CA ASP A 190 -13.52 -10.56 -17.81
C ASP A 190 -12.13 -10.17 -17.30
N HIS A 191 -11.39 -11.17 -16.81
CA HIS A 191 -10.06 -10.98 -16.25
C HIS A 191 -9.03 -11.75 -17.09
N PRO A 192 -7.90 -11.14 -17.49
CA PRO A 192 -6.83 -11.87 -18.17
C PRO A 192 -6.36 -13.07 -17.33
N PRO A 193 -6.37 -14.31 -17.86
CA PRO A 193 -5.99 -15.51 -17.10
C PRO A 193 -4.56 -15.46 -16.52
N ALA A 194 -3.67 -14.69 -17.15
CA ALA A 194 -2.29 -14.48 -16.71
C ALA A 194 -2.20 -13.79 -15.32
N LEU A 195 -3.25 -13.09 -14.89
CA LEU A 195 -3.35 -12.48 -13.56
C LEU A 195 -4.05 -13.37 -12.53
N THR A 196 -4.62 -14.50 -12.96
CA THR A 196 -5.41 -15.42 -12.11
C THR A 196 -4.61 -16.63 -11.63
N VAL A 197 -3.31 -16.72 -11.94
CA VAL A 197 -2.46 -17.81 -11.44
C VAL A 197 -2.29 -17.65 -9.92
N ARG A 198 -3.10 -18.40 -9.17
CA ARG A 198 -3.03 -18.46 -7.71
C ARG A 198 -1.62 -18.82 -7.27
N SER A 199 -1.12 -18.10 -6.26
CA SER A 199 0.12 -18.46 -5.56
C SER A 199 0.05 -19.93 -5.10
N PRO A 200 1.11 -20.73 -5.25
CA PRO A 200 1.17 -22.10 -4.73
C PRO A 200 0.92 -22.22 -3.21
N ARG A 201 0.92 -21.10 -2.46
CA ARG A 201 0.52 -21.09 -1.04
C ARG A 201 -0.97 -21.37 -0.82
N ASP A 202 -1.81 -21.17 -1.85
CA ASP A 202 -3.25 -21.38 -1.77
C ASP A 202 -3.67 -22.79 -2.26
N SER A 203 -2.75 -23.59 -2.79
CA SER A 203 -3.02 -24.93 -3.35
C SER A 203 -2.90 -26.07 -2.32
N GLY A 204 -2.87 -25.78 -1.02
CA GLY A 204 -2.74 -26.77 0.05
C GLY A 204 -3.88 -27.79 0.16
N CYS A 205 -4.92 -27.69 -0.68
CA CYS A 205 -5.98 -28.68 -0.77
C CYS A 205 -5.88 -29.45 -2.09
N SER A 206 -4.89 -30.33 -2.20
CA SER A 206 -4.99 -31.42 -3.17
C SER A 206 -6.12 -32.34 -2.71
N ARG A 207 -7.29 -32.24 -3.36
CA ARG A 207 -8.25 -33.34 -3.31
C ARG A 207 -7.57 -34.53 -3.96
N ASP A 208 -7.07 -35.42 -3.12
CA ASP A 208 -6.53 -36.70 -3.54
C ASP A 208 -7.67 -37.49 -4.20
N ARG A 209 -7.76 -37.39 -5.53
CA ARG A 209 -8.49 -38.36 -6.33
C ARG A 209 -7.46 -39.36 -6.80
N SER A 210 -7.18 -40.33 -5.93
CA SER A 210 -6.58 -41.59 -6.33
C SER A 210 -7.52 -42.27 -7.33
N SER A 211 -7.29 -42.03 -8.62
CA SER A 211 -7.75 -42.92 -9.68
C SER A 211 -6.52 -43.49 -10.37
N SER A 212 -6.19 -44.71 -9.97
CA SER A 212 -5.27 -45.58 -10.66
C SER A 212 -5.67 -45.71 -12.13
N ARG A 213 -4.77 -45.34 -13.05
CA ARG A 213 -4.76 -45.93 -14.40
C ARG A 213 -3.35 -45.98 -14.95
N SER A 214 -2.96 -47.20 -15.28
CA SER A 214 -1.68 -47.64 -15.79
C SER A 214 -1.46 -47.26 -17.26
N THR A 215 -0.20 -46.92 -17.57
CA THR A 215 0.59 -47.25 -18.78
C THR A 215 -0.03 -47.05 -20.19
N LYS A 216 0.64 -46.24 -21.02
CA LYS A 216 1.57 -46.72 -22.08
C LYS A 216 2.14 -45.57 -22.92
N ALA A 217 3.39 -45.76 -23.34
CA ALA A 217 4.17 -44.91 -24.23
C ALA A 217 3.61 -44.87 -25.66
N GLY A 218 3.87 -43.76 -26.36
CA GLY A 218 3.65 -43.62 -27.80
C GLY A 218 4.36 -42.39 -28.35
N SER A 219 5.43 -42.61 -29.10
CA SER A 219 6.23 -41.62 -29.81
C SER A 219 5.49 -41.02 -31.02
N LYS A 220 5.78 -39.75 -31.35
CA LYS A 220 6.22 -39.34 -32.71
C LYS A 220 6.55 -37.85 -32.79
N ALA A 221 7.64 -37.61 -33.52
CA ALA A 221 8.21 -36.33 -33.88
C ALA A 221 7.69 -35.80 -35.23
N ARG A 222 8.16 -34.60 -35.58
CA ARG A 222 8.09 -33.82 -36.85
C ARG A 222 7.00 -32.74 -36.84
N GLY A 223 7.23 -31.51 -37.33
CA GLY A 223 8.36 -30.99 -38.09
C GLY A 223 8.30 -29.46 -38.21
N ALA A 224 9.43 -28.91 -38.65
CA ALA A 224 9.71 -27.49 -38.81
C ALA A 224 8.89 -26.80 -39.92
N GLY A 225 8.63 -25.50 -39.73
CA GLY A 225 8.15 -24.58 -40.76
C GLY A 225 8.64 -23.15 -40.47
N ARG A 226 9.64 -22.71 -41.24
CA ARG A 226 10.24 -21.36 -41.27
C ARG A 226 9.49 -20.49 -42.29
N ALA A 227 9.26 -19.22 -41.95
CA ALA A 227 9.19 -18.02 -42.81
C ALA A 227 8.36 -16.96 -42.04
N GLY A 228 8.60 -15.66 -42.04
CA GLY A 228 9.48 -14.77 -42.79
C GLY A 228 9.02 -13.35 -42.47
N THR A 229 9.99 -12.49 -42.16
CA THR A 229 9.98 -11.01 -42.12
C THR A 229 8.77 -10.26 -42.70
N THR A 230 8.29 -9.23 -41.98
CA THR A 230 8.53 -7.81 -42.36
C THR A 230 8.00 -6.84 -41.30
N ALA A 231 8.88 -5.95 -40.87
CA ALA A 231 8.55 -4.81 -40.03
C ALA A 231 7.88 -3.71 -40.89
N SER A 232 6.73 -3.20 -40.46
CA SER A 232 6.25 -1.90 -40.93
C SER A 232 6.20 -0.94 -39.74
N ARG A 233 7.14 0.01 -39.71
CA ARG A 233 7.12 1.16 -38.81
C ARG A 233 6.06 2.13 -39.30
N ARG A 234 4.89 2.16 -38.64
CA ARG A 234 3.99 3.32 -38.75
C ARG A 234 4.37 4.34 -37.67
N ARG A 235 4.93 5.47 -38.09
CA ARG A 235 5.10 6.66 -37.26
C ARG A 235 3.70 7.20 -36.91
N PHE A 236 3.32 7.11 -35.65
CA PHE A 236 2.18 7.87 -35.13
C PHE A 236 2.67 9.30 -34.86
N ARG A 237 2.14 10.28 -35.59
CA ARG A 237 2.30 11.71 -35.27
C ARG A 237 1.21 12.06 -34.26
N SER A 238 1.58 12.27 -33.00
CA SER A 238 0.70 12.87 -32.00
C SER A 238 0.70 14.39 -32.20
N GLY A 239 -0.40 14.91 -32.76
CA GLY A 239 -0.68 16.34 -32.83
C GLY A 239 -1.79 16.70 -31.85
N TRP A 240 -1.43 16.93 -30.59
CA TRP A 240 -2.29 17.62 -29.62
C TRP A 240 -1.41 18.58 -28.83
N GLY A 241 -1.21 19.77 -29.39
CA GLY A 241 -0.54 20.88 -28.73
C GLY A 241 -1.58 21.79 -28.07
N CYS A 242 -1.77 21.65 -26.76
CA CYS A 242 -2.40 22.69 -25.94
C CYS A 242 -1.35 23.78 -25.68
N ARG A 243 -1.35 24.84 -26.49
CA ARG A 243 -0.61 26.07 -26.18
C ARG A 243 -1.41 26.87 -25.15
N ARG A 244 -0.87 27.01 -23.93
CA ARG A 244 -1.33 28.02 -22.97
C ARG A 244 -0.91 29.42 -23.46
N PRO A 245 -1.81 30.43 -23.48
CA PRO A 245 -1.39 31.81 -23.70
C PRO A 245 -0.62 32.32 -22.48
N VAL A 246 0.57 32.87 -22.75
CA VAL A 246 1.38 33.62 -21.79
C VAL A 246 0.63 34.94 -21.51
N ARG A 247 0.17 35.14 -20.27
CA ARG A 247 -0.27 36.45 -19.80
C ARG A 247 0.95 37.25 -19.39
N THR A 248 1.21 38.35 -20.08
CA THR A 248 2.14 39.39 -19.66
C THR A 248 1.57 40.14 -18.44
N PRO A 249 2.40 40.53 -17.47
CA PRO A 249 1.96 41.36 -16.36
C PRO A 249 1.69 42.80 -16.82
N THR A 250 0.56 43.37 -16.41
CA THR A 250 0.26 44.80 -16.57
C THR A 250 0.96 45.58 -15.45
N PRO A 251 1.64 46.70 -15.74
CA PRO A 251 2.30 47.49 -14.72
C PRO A 251 1.34 48.48 -14.01
N VAL A 252 1.66 48.65 -12.72
CA VAL A 252 1.17 49.57 -11.67
C VAL A 252 -0.20 49.27 -11.07
#